data_AF-A0A1Y2JYR3-F1
#
_entry.id   AF-A0A1Y2JYR3-F1
#
_cell.length_a   1.000
_cell.length_b   1.000
_cell.length_c   1.000
_cell.angle_alpha   90.00
_cell.angle_beta   90.00
_cell.angle_gamma   90.00
#
_symmetry.space_group_name_H-M   'P 1'
#
loop_
_entity.id
_entity.type
_entity.pdbx_description
1 polymer ?
#
loop_
_entity_poly.entity_id
_entity_poly.type
_entity_poly.pdbx_seq_one_letter_code
_entity_poly.pdbx_strand_id
1 'polypeptide(L)'
;MIGVPLSATDLKGMDALLSTVQMPGGIPVASMAIGKAGAKNAGIFAAQILALADEDLAARMVESRREMVAAVEAKDRALQKKMDEL
;
A
#
# COMPACT_ATOMS: atom_id res chain seq x y z
N MET A 1 -12.81 6.03 8.07
CA MET A 1 -12.89 6.17 6.59
C MET A 1 -11.49 6.03 6.01
N ILE A 2 -11.34 5.32 4.88
CA ILE A 2 -10.07 5.23 4.13
C ILE A 2 -10.25 5.97 2.81
N GLY A 3 -9.37 6.92 2.50
CA GLY A 3 -9.41 7.72 1.29
C GLY A 3 -8.31 7.33 0.29
N VAL A 4 -8.66 7.23 -0.99
CA VAL A 4 -7.71 6.96 -2.09
C VAL A 4 -7.77 8.10 -3.11
N PRO A 5 -6.79 9.01 -3.10
CA PRO A 5 -6.72 10.09 -4.08
C PRO A 5 -6.52 9.55 -5.49
N LEU A 6 -7.25 10.08 -6.47
CA LEU A 6 -7.12 9.68 -7.88
C LEU A 6 -6.26 10.68 -8.66
N SER A 7 -5.44 10.18 -9.59
CA SER A 7 -4.59 11.00 -10.46
C SER A 7 -5.32 11.50 -11.72
N ALA A 8 -6.60 11.88 -11.59
CA ALA A 8 -7.48 12.14 -12.74
C ALA A 8 -7.35 13.56 -13.32
N THR A 9 -6.61 14.44 -12.65
CA THR A 9 -6.48 15.86 -13.01
C THR A 9 -5.08 16.18 -13.54
N ASP A 10 -4.93 17.35 -14.14
CA ASP A 10 -3.63 17.84 -14.66
C ASP A 10 -2.56 17.98 -13.56
N LEU A 11 -2.99 18.09 -12.30
CA LEU A 11 -2.12 18.15 -11.12
C LEU A 11 -1.67 16.77 -10.64
N LYS A 12 -1.90 15.71 -11.43
CA LYS A 12 -1.50 14.33 -11.14
C LYS A 12 -2.00 13.83 -9.78
N GLY A 13 -3.15 14.34 -9.33
CA GLY A 13 -3.79 13.96 -8.06
C GLY A 13 -3.25 14.67 -6.82
N MET A 14 -2.41 15.71 -6.96
CA MET A 14 -1.99 16.54 -5.82
C MET A 14 -3.17 17.25 -5.16
N ASP A 15 -4.07 17.80 -5.97
CA ASP A 15 -5.35 18.35 -5.56
C ASP A 15 -6.24 17.33 -4.84
N ALA A 16 -6.36 16.12 -5.38
CA ALA A 16 -7.11 15.04 -4.76
C ALA A 16 -6.47 14.58 -3.43
N LEU A 17 -5.15 14.57 -3.35
CA LEU A 17 -4.43 14.21 -2.14
C LEU A 17 -4.70 15.22 -1.03
N LEU A 18 -4.51 16.50 -1.33
CA LEU A 18 -4.72 17.59 -0.38
C LEU A 18 -6.18 17.68 0.06
N SER A 19 -7.14 17.50 -0.85
CA SER A 19 -8.57 17.52 -0.49
C SER A 19 -9.00 16.33 0.38
N THR A 20 -8.27 15.20 0.32
CA THR A 20 -8.57 14.01 1.12
C THR A 20 -7.85 14.02 2.47
N VAL A 21 -6.60 14.49 2.54
CA VAL A 21 -5.76 14.41 3.75
C VAL A 21 -5.93 15.60 4.70
N GLN A 22 -6.32 16.78 4.19
CA GLN A 22 -6.40 18.03 4.97
C GLN A 22 -7.72 18.15 5.76
N MET A 23 -8.06 17.12 6.52
CA MET A 23 -9.27 17.13 7.34
C MET A 23 -9.06 17.97 8.61
N PRO A 24 -10.07 18.74 9.06
CA PRO A 24 -10.00 19.46 10.32
C PRO A 24 -9.95 18.50 11.51
N GLY A 25 -9.44 18.99 12.64
CA GLY A 25 -9.38 18.21 13.88
C GLY A 25 -10.77 17.69 14.30
N GLY A 26 -10.82 16.42 14.71
CA GLY A 26 -12.04 15.74 15.17
C GLY A 26 -12.70 14.83 14.13
N ILE A 27 -12.32 14.90 12.85
CA ILE A 27 -12.90 14.06 11.78
C ILE A 27 -11.76 13.42 10.95
N PRO A 28 -11.14 12.33 11.43
CA PRO A 28 -9.96 11.76 10.80
C PRO A 28 -10.30 10.95 9.54
N VAL A 29 -9.39 10.98 8.57
CA VAL A 29 -9.42 10.14 7.36
C VAL A 29 -8.04 9.48 7.18
N ALA A 30 -8.03 8.17 6.94
CA ALA A 30 -6.81 7.45 6.59
C ALA A 30 -6.54 7.57 5.08
N SER A 31 -5.75 8.56 4.68
CA SER A 31 -5.43 8.83 3.27
C SER A 31 -4.26 7.99 2.76
N MET A 32 -4.44 7.32 1.63
CA MET A 32 -3.43 6.49 0.98
C MET A 32 -2.67 7.25 -0.11
N ALA A 33 -1.68 6.59 -0.72
CA ALA A 33 -0.98 7.11 -1.91
C ALA A 33 -1.94 7.40 -3.07
N ILE A 34 -1.51 8.20 -4.04
CA ILE A 34 -2.32 8.51 -5.22
C ILE A 34 -2.45 7.28 -6.14
N GLY A 35 -3.65 7.04 -6.67
CA GLY A 35 -3.94 6.10 -7.75
C GLY A 35 -3.87 4.62 -7.35
N LYS A 36 -3.40 3.77 -8.28
CA LYS A 36 -3.44 2.29 -8.13
C LYS A 36 -2.68 1.78 -6.91
N ALA A 37 -1.54 2.39 -6.59
CA ALA A 37 -0.77 2.04 -5.38
C ALA A 37 -1.59 2.32 -4.12
N GLY A 38 -2.28 3.47 -4.08
CA GLY A 38 -3.22 3.82 -3.03
C GLY A 38 -4.36 2.83 -2.87
N ALA A 39 -4.98 2.44 -3.98
CA ALA A 39 -6.08 1.46 -3.97
C ALA A 39 -5.64 0.11 -3.40
N LYS A 40 -4.45 -0.37 -3.81
CA LYS A 40 -3.87 -1.60 -3.25
C LYS A 40 -3.62 -1.45 -1.75
N ASN A 41 -3.01 -0.35 -1.33
CA ASN A 41 -2.69 -0.10 0.07
C ASN A 41 -3.95 0.11 0.93
N ALA A 42 -5.01 0.70 0.39
CA ALA A 42 -6.30 0.84 1.08
C ALA A 42 -6.90 -0.52 1.42
N GLY A 43 -6.89 -1.47 0.47
CA GLY A 43 -7.34 -2.83 0.70
C GLY A 43 -6.50 -3.55 1.77
N ILE A 44 -5.17 -3.43 1.68
CA ILE A 44 -4.25 -4.00 2.68
C ILE A 44 -4.49 -3.37 4.06
N PHE A 45 -4.62 -2.05 4.14
CA PHE A 45 -4.84 -1.34 5.40
C PHE A 45 -6.20 -1.70 6.02
N ALA A 46 -7.26 -1.81 5.22
CA ALA A 46 -8.55 -2.32 5.67
C ALA A 46 -8.44 -3.75 6.22
N ALA A 47 -7.73 -4.63 5.52
CA ALA A 47 -7.48 -6.00 5.99
C ALA A 47 -6.69 -6.02 7.31
N GLN A 48 -5.71 -5.11 7.49
CA GLN A 48 -4.97 -4.99 8.77
C GLN A 48 -5.87 -4.59 9.93
N ILE A 49 -6.83 -3.68 9.70
CA ILE A 49 -7.81 -3.30 10.72
C ILE A 49 -8.70 -4.49 11.07
N LEU A 50 -9.20 -5.23 10.08
CA LEU A 50 -10.06 -6.39 10.30
C LEU A 50 -9.32 -7.54 11.01
N ALA A 51 -8.05 -7.74 10.68
CA ALA A 51 -7.20 -8.77 11.28
C ALA A 51 -7.00 -8.60 12.81
N LEU A 52 -7.29 -7.42 13.38
CA LEU A 52 -7.28 -7.23 14.84
C LEU A 52 -8.33 -8.08 15.56
N ALA A 53 -9.37 -8.50 14.85
CA ALA A 53 -10.46 -9.32 15.38
C ALA A 53 -10.59 -10.69 14.66
N ASP A 54 -9.67 -11.01 13.76
CA ASP A 54 -9.68 -12.23 12.94
C ASP A 54 -8.26 -12.80 12.86
N GLU A 55 -7.99 -13.83 13.68
CA GLU A 55 -6.67 -14.46 13.80
C GLU A 55 -6.25 -15.19 12.51
N ASP A 56 -7.19 -15.80 11.79
CA ASP A 56 -6.92 -16.49 10.52
C ASP A 56 -6.51 -15.48 9.45
N LEU A 57 -7.20 -14.34 9.38
CA LEU A 57 -6.81 -13.25 8.50
C LEU A 57 -5.43 -12.70 8.88
N ALA A 58 -5.16 -12.51 10.18
CA ALA A 58 -3.85 -12.06 10.66
C ALA A 58 -2.72 -13.01 10.22
N ALA A 59 -2.92 -14.32 10.36
CA ALA A 59 -1.96 -15.33 9.91
C ALA A 59 -1.71 -15.25 8.39
N ARG A 60 -2.77 -15.12 7.58
CA ARG A 60 -2.66 -14.93 6.12
C ARG A 60 -1.90 -13.65 5.76
N MET A 61 -2.07 -12.58 6.52
CA MET A 61 -1.33 -11.33 6.31
C MET A 61 0.16 -11.46 6.62
N VAL A 62 0.53 -12.23 7.65
CA VAL A 62 1.93 -12.54 7.95
C VAL A 62 2.56 -13.34 6.82
N GLU A 63 1.86 -14.36 6.32
CA GLU A 63 2.37 -15.18 5.23
C GLU A 63 2.55 -14.37 3.93
N SER A 64 1.58 -13.54 3.58
CA SER A 64 1.70 -12.65 2.42
C SER A 64 2.91 -11.71 2.51
N ARG A 65 3.30 -11.27 3.72
CA ARG A 65 4.54 -10.48 3.90
C ARG A 65 5.80 -11.31 3.69
N ARG A 66 5.82 -12.56 4.12
CA ARG A 66 6.96 -13.47 3.89
C ARG A 66 7.15 -13.74 2.40
N GLU A 67 6.06 -13.97 1.66
CA GLU A 67 6.10 -14.11 0.21
C GLU A 67 6.70 -12.88 -0.48
N MET A 68 6.35 -11.67 -0.03
CA MET A 68 6.92 -10.43 -0.56
C MET A 68 8.43 -10.34 -0.32
N VAL A 69 8.92 -10.73 0.87
CA VAL A 69 10.36 -10.75 1.18
C VAL A 69 11.07 -11.75 0.27
N ALA A 70 10.57 -12.98 0.17
CA ALA A 70 11.15 -14.01 -0.69
C ALA A 70 11.19 -13.57 -2.17
N ALA A 71 10.17 -12.85 -2.64
CA ALA A 71 10.13 -12.31 -4.00
C ALA A 71 11.18 -11.22 -4.24
N VAL A 72 11.46 -10.36 -3.26
CA VAL A 72 12.53 -9.35 -3.36
C VAL A 72 13.90 -10.01 -3.39
N GLU A 73 14.17 -10.95 -2.49
CA GLU A 73 15.45 -11.68 -2.47
C GLU A 73 15.69 -12.46 -3.77
N ALA A 74 14.65 -13.07 -4.34
CA ALA A 74 14.76 -13.77 -5.61
C ALA A 74 15.13 -12.81 -6.76
N LYS A 75 14.55 -11.60 -6.77
CA LYS A 75 14.88 -10.56 -7.76
C LYS A 75 16.29 -10.03 -7.58
N ASP A 76 16.74 -9.84 -6.34
CA ASP A 76 18.09 -9.41 -6.03
C ASP A 76 19.14 -10.43 -6.50
N ARG A 77 18.96 -11.72 -6.16
CA ARG A 77 19.85 -12.80 -6.67
C ARG A 77 19.89 -12.85 -8.19
N ALA A 78 18.76 -12.62 -8.87
CA ALA A 78 18.72 -12.58 -10.33
C ALA A 78 19.45 -11.37 -10.91
N LEU A 79 19.42 -10.22 -10.21
CA LEU A 79 20.16 -9.03 -10.60
C LEU A 79 21.66 -9.23 -10.44
N GLN A 80 22.11 -9.78 -9.30
CA GLN A 80 23.54 -10.04 -9.04
C GLN A 80 24.15 -10.94 -10.12
N LYS A 81 23.48 -12.04 -10.48
CA LYS A 81 23.93 -12.93 -11.55
C LYS A 81 24.13 -12.20 -12.89
N LYS A 82 23.22 -11.29 -13.24
CA LYS A 82 23.35 -10.50 -14.47
C LYS A 82 24.51 -9.51 -14.42
N MET A 83 24.88 -9.03 -13.22
CA MET A 83 26.03 -8.14 -13.04
C MET A 83 27.35 -8.91 -13.09
N ASP A 84 27.38 -10.14 -12.59
CA ASP A 84 28.56 -11.02 -12.66
C ASP A 84 28.84 -11.53 -14.09
N GLU A 85 27.82 -11.55 -14.95
CA GLU A 85 27.91 -11.93 -16.37
C GLU A 85 28.32 -10.77 -17.31
N LEU A 86 28.43 -9.53 -16.79
CA LEU A 86 28.86 -8.33 -17.52
C LEU A 86 30.37 -8.07 -17.35
#